data_AF-A0A4V1ISP8-F1
#
_entry.id   AF-A0A4V1ISP8-F1
#
_cell.length_a   1.000
_cell.length_b   1.000
_cell.length_c   1.000
_cell.angle_alpha   90.00
_cell.angle_beta   90.00
_cell.angle_gamma   90.00
#
_symmetry.space_group_name_H-M   'P 1'
#
loop_
_entity.id
_entity.type
_entity.pdbx_description
1 polymer ?
#
loop_
_entity_poly.entity_id
_entity_poly.type
_entity_poly.pdbx_seq_one_letter_code
_entity_poly.pdbx_strand_id
1 'polypeptide(L)'
;MDGHARARDFYAILDIQRDAGADAIKRGYKKMALRWHPDKRTPDMDPTEADQTFQNVREAFEVLSDPQLRKIYDKYGENGVAMSKSAAGFIDPELFLML
;
A
#
# COMPACT_ATOMS: atom_id res chain seq x y z
N MET A 1 23.31 -12.33 -2.89
CA MET A 1 22.22 -11.42 -3.31
C MET A 1 21.41 -11.17 -2.06
N ASP A 2 21.79 -10.10 -1.39
CA ASP A 2 21.51 -9.85 0.03
C ASP A 2 20.02 -9.64 0.28
N GLY A 3 19.47 -10.53 1.11
CA GLY A 3 18.13 -10.44 1.64
C GLY A 3 17.98 -9.15 2.45
N HIS A 4 17.44 -8.14 1.79
CA HIS A 4 17.00 -6.93 2.45
C HIS A 4 15.61 -7.19 3.03
N ALA A 5 15.59 -7.66 4.28
CA ALA A 5 14.50 -7.40 5.22
C ALA A 5 14.46 -5.89 5.57
N ARG A 6 14.50 -5.02 4.56
CA ARG A 6 14.63 -3.57 4.68
C ARG A 6 13.30 -2.94 4.32
N ALA A 7 12.75 -2.17 5.25
CA ALA A 7 11.68 -1.19 5.09
C ALA A 7 10.82 -1.34 3.82
N ARG A 8 9.56 -1.77 3.98
CA ARG A 8 8.58 -1.88 2.88
C ARG A 8 8.50 -0.55 2.14
N ASP A 9 8.90 -0.55 0.88
CA ASP A 9 8.82 0.63 0.01
C ASP A 9 7.40 0.74 -0.55
N PHE A 10 6.59 1.63 0.04
CA PHE A 10 5.20 1.82 -0.34
C PHE A 10 5.04 2.30 -1.79
N TYR A 11 6.03 3.01 -2.33
CA TYR A 11 6.01 3.42 -3.73
C TYR A 11 6.23 2.24 -4.66
N ALA A 12 7.17 1.36 -4.31
CA ALA A 12 7.42 0.13 -5.07
C ALA A 12 6.24 -0.84 -4.99
N ILE A 13 5.59 -0.96 -3.82
CA ILE A 13 4.40 -1.78 -3.64
C ILE A 13 3.25 -1.33 -4.54
N LEU A 14 3.05 -0.03 -4.70
CA LEU A 14 2.03 0.52 -5.59
C LEU A 14 2.48 0.61 -7.05
N ASP A 15 3.70 0.17 -7.37
CA ASP A 15 4.30 0.23 -8.71
C ASP A 15 4.31 1.68 -9.28
N ILE A 16 4.69 2.64 -8.44
CA ILE A 16 4.75 4.08 -8.76
C ILE A 16 6.10 4.69 -8.40
N GLN A 17 6.38 5.85 -8.99
CA GLN A 17 7.55 6.65 -8.65
C GLN A 17 7.33 7.47 -7.37
N ARG A 18 8.42 7.86 -6.69
CA ARG A 18 8.37 8.64 -5.44
C ARG A 18 7.83 10.06 -5.62
N ASP A 19 7.93 10.61 -6.82
CA ASP A 19 7.36 11.91 -7.22
C ASP A 19 5.90 11.81 -7.67
N ALA A 20 5.29 10.62 -7.60
CA ALA A 20 3.90 10.40 -7.98
C ALA A 20 2.93 11.32 -7.22
N GLY A 21 2.05 11.97 -7.97
CA GLY A 21 0.92 12.73 -7.44
C GLY A 21 -0.22 11.82 -6.95
N ALA A 22 -1.22 12.44 -6.31
CA ALA A 22 -2.37 11.72 -5.74
C ALA A 22 -3.11 10.84 -6.76
N ASP A 23 -3.25 11.28 -8.00
CA ASP A 23 -3.87 10.49 -9.08
C ASP A 23 -3.08 9.24 -9.42
N ALA A 24 -1.75 9.31 -9.44
CA ALA A 24 -0.90 8.16 -9.71
C ALA A 24 -0.96 7.14 -8.56
N ILE A 25 -1.02 7.62 -7.31
CA ILE A 25 -1.22 6.78 -6.12
C ILE A 25 -2.56 6.03 -6.20
N LYS A 26 -3.65 6.72 -6.53
CA LYS A 26 -4.98 6.08 -6.71
C LYS A 26 -4.98 5.04 -7.81
N ARG A 27 -4.35 5.34 -8.96
CA ARG A 27 -4.24 4.39 -10.08
C ARG A 27 -3.38 3.17 -9.73
N GLY A 28 -2.24 3.38 -9.06
CA GLY A 28 -1.35 2.31 -8.61
C GLY A 28 -2.05 1.38 -7.63
N TYR A 29 -2.76 1.94 -6.64
CA TYR A 29 -3.60 1.18 -5.72
C TYR A 29 -4.65 0.36 -6.46
N LYS A 30 -5.43 0.98 -7.36
CA LYS A 30 -6.45 0.26 -8.14
C LYS A 30 -5.87 -0.90 -8.93
N LYS A 31 -4.72 -0.70 -9.58
CA LYS A 31 -4.02 -1.73 -10.37
C LYS A 31 -3.58 -2.90 -9.50
N MET A 32 -2.94 -2.62 -8.36
CA MET A 32 -2.40 -3.66 -7.47
C MET A 32 -3.51 -4.37 -6.69
N ALA A 33 -4.51 -3.64 -6.22
CA ALA A 33 -5.63 -4.21 -5.50
C ALA A 33 -6.42 -5.17 -6.40
N LEU A 34 -6.71 -4.81 -7.66
CA LEU A 34 -7.35 -5.73 -8.61
C LEU A 34 -6.49 -6.96 -8.93
N ARG A 35 -5.16 -6.86 -8.86
CA ARG A 35 -4.25 -7.99 -9.12
C ARG A 35 -4.23 -8.99 -7.96
N TRP A 36 -4.31 -8.49 -6.73
CA TRP A 36 -4.18 -9.29 -5.51
C TRP A 36 -5.52 -9.55 -4.79
N HIS A 37 -6.64 -9.07 -5.34
CA HIS A 37 -7.97 -9.28 -4.78
C HIS A 37 -8.32 -10.79 -4.74
N PRO A 38 -8.98 -11.28 -3.68
CA PRO A 38 -9.34 -12.70 -3.53
C PRO A 38 -10.15 -13.27 -4.70
N ASP A 39 -11.01 -12.46 -5.33
CA ASP A 39 -11.79 -12.84 -6.53
C ASP A 39 -10.91 -13.15 -7.77
N LYS A 40 -9.71 -12.57 -7.85
CA LYS A 40 -8.78 -12.75 -8.98
C LYS A 40 -7.72 -13.81 -8.72
N ARG A 41 -7.81 -14.54 -7.60
CA ARG A 41 -6.86 -15.61 -7.25
C ARG A 41 -6.91 -16.73 -8.27
N THR A 42 -5.74 -17.12 -8.74
CA THR A 42 -5.53 -18.29 -9.58
C THR A 42 -4.89 -19.41 -8.76
N PRO A 43 -4.99 -20.69 -9.17
CA PRO A 43 -4.47 -21.83 -8.41
C PRO A 43 -2.94 -21.80 -8.21
N ASP A 44 -2.23 -21.04 -9.04
CA ASP A 44 -0.78 -20.82 -8.99
C ASP A 44 -0.35 -19.69 -8.03
N MET A 45 -1.28 -18.89 -7.53
CA MET A 45 -0.99 -17.86 -6.52
C MET A 45 -1.02 -18.48 -5.12
N ASP A 46 0.06 -18.28 -4.37
CA ASP A 46 0.07 -18.61 -2.94
C ASP A 46 -0.93 -17.71 -2.20
N PRO A 47 -1.95 -18.26 -1.51
CA PRO A 47 -2.95 -17.46 -0.82
C PRO A 47 -2.37 -16.57 0.27
N THR A 48 -1.32 -17.03 0.95
CA THR A 48 -0.68 -16.31 2.05
C THR A 48 0.11 -15.11 1.51
N GLU A 49 0.87 -15.31 0.42
CA GLU A 49 1.59 -14.24 -0.27
C GLU A 49 0.62 -13.22 -0.87
N ALA A 50 -0.50 -13.68 -1.43
CA ALA A 50 -1.53 -12.81 -1.99
C ALA A 50 -2.19 -11.95 -0.90
N ASP A 51 -2.56 -12.54 0.23
CA ASP A 51 -3.11 -11.81 1.39
C ASP A 51 -2.10 -10.80 1.93
N GLN A 52 -0.84 -11.22 2.13
CA GLN A 52 0.20 -10.33 2.65
C GLN A 52 0.49 -9.16 1.69
N THR A 53 0.53 -9.43 0.39
CA THR A 53 0.74 -8.39 -0.63
C THR A 53 -0.45 -7.44 -0.69
N PHE A 54 -1.67 -7.96 -0.60
CA PHE A 54 -2.88 -7.14 -0.55
C PHE A 54 -2.90 -6.20 0.66
N GLN A 55 -2.53 -6.69 1.84
CA GLN A 55 -2.38 -5.85 3.03
C GLN A 55 -1.30 -4.78 2.87
N ASN A 56 -0.16 -5.13 2.25
CA ASN A 56 0.89 -4.15 1.97
C ASN A 56 0.42 -3.06 0.99
N VAL A 57 -0.34 -3.42 -0.04
CA VAL A 57 -0.93 -2.49 -1.02
C VAL A 57 -1.91 -1.54 -0.34
N ARG A 58 -2.74 -2.07 0.56
CA ARG A 58 -3.66 -1.27 1.40
C ARG A 58 -2.91 -0.26 2.26
N GLU A 59 -1.90 -0.74 2.98
CA GLU A 59 -1.11 0.09 3.88
C GLU A 59 -0.37 1.20 3.11
N ALA A 60 0.23 0.86 1.97
CA ALA A 60 0.90 1.81 1.11
C ALA A 60 -0.03 2.92 0.63
N PHE A 61 -1.25 2.57 0.20
CA PHE A 61 -2.23 3.57 -0.24
C PHE A 61 -2.66 4.48 0.90
N GLU A 62 -2.97 3.94 2.07
CA GLU A 62 -3.39 4.74 3.23
C GLU A 62 -2.33 5.78 3.62
N VAL A 63 -1.06 5.38 3.60
CA VAL A 63 0.05 6.25 3.96
C VAL A 63 0.36 7.28 2.88
N LEU A 64 0.39 6.87 1.62
CA LEU A 64 0.77 7.75 0.52
C LEU A 64 -0.38 8.69 0.09
N SER A 65 -1.63 8.29 0.31
CA SER A 65 -2.80 9.11 -0.02
C SER A 65 -3.01 10.27 0.95
N ASP A 66 -2.59 10.12 2.21
CA ASP A 66 -2.63 11.19 3.20
C ASP A 66 -1.32 12.02 3.14
N PRO A 67 -1.37 13.32 2.80
CA PRO A 67 -0.17 14.15 2.70
C PRO A 67 0.61 14.29 4.02
N GLN A 68 -0.04 14.17 5.18
CA GLN A 68 0.62 14.20 6.49
C GLN A 68 1.33 12.87 6.77
N LEU A 69 0.65 11.74 6.57
CA LEU A 69 1.26 10.41 6.74
C LEU A 69 2.39 10.17 5.75
N ARG A 70 2.23 10.59 4.48
CA ARG A 70 3.29 10.54 3.47
C ARG A 70 4.53 11.31 3.89
N LYS A 71 4.38 12.53 4.43
CA LYS A 71 5.52 13.31 4.95
C LYS A 71 6.21 12.61 6.12
N ILE A 72 5.45 11.99 7.01
CA ILE A 72 6.00 11.22 8.13
C ILE A 72 6.75 9.99 7.60
N TYR A 73 6.17 9.27 6.65
CA TYR A 73 6.80 8.13 5.99
C TYR A 73 8.09 8.51 5.27
N ASP A 74 8.08 9.58 4.48
CA ASP A 74 9.25 10.05 3.74
C ASP A 74 10.38 10.51 4.69
N LYS A 75 10.05 10.98 5.90
CA LYS A 75 11.01 11.49 6.89
C LYS A 75 11.51 10.43 7.89
N TYR A 76 10.65 9.51 8.31
CA TYR A 76 10.90 8.57 9.40
C TYR A 76 10.69 7.10 9.03
N GLY A 77 10.25 6.81 7.80
CA GLY A 77 9.87 5.48 7.35
C GLY A 77 8.62 4.95 8.03
N GLU A 78 8.42 3.63 7.95
CA GLU A 78 7.25 2.94 8.51
C GLU A 78 7.07 3.14 10.02
N ASN A 79 8.18 3.20 10.76
CA ASN A 79 8.15 3.37 12.21
C ASN A 79 7.49 4.69 12.64
N GLY A 80 7.68 5.77 11.88
CA GLY A 80 7.02 7.05 12.15
C GLY A 80 5.52 6.99 11.87
N VAL A 81 5.12 6.27 10.84
CA VAL A 81 3.72 6.13 10.44
C VAL A 81 2.93 5.29 11.44
N ALA A 82 3.49 4.18 11.93
CA ALA A 82 2.83 3.31 12.89
C ALA A 82 2.39 4.06 14.16
N MET A 83 3.19 5.03 14.60
CA MET A 83 2.89 5.87 15.77
C MET A 83 1.80 6.92 15.49
N SER A 84 1.65 7.39 14.25
CA SER A 84 0.63 8.37 13.85
C SER A 84 -0.70 7.76 13.41
N LYS A 85 -0.70 6.53 12.88
CA LYS A 85 -1.91 5.82 12.41
C LYS A 85 -2.93 5.55 13.51
N SER A 86 -2.49 5.42 14.76
CA SER A 86 -3.39 5.18 15.92
C SER A 86 -4.40 6.31 16.18
N ALA A 87 -4.28 7.46 15.49
CA ALA A 87 -5.14 8.63 15.65
C ALA A 87 -6.02 8.96 14.43
N ALA A 88 -5.77 8.37 13.25
CA ALA A 88 -6.51 8.68 12.02
C ALA A 88 -7.60 7.62 11.75
N GLY A 89 -8.84 8.05 11.50
CA GLY A 89 -9.94 7.16 11.17
C GLY A 89 -9.66 6.37 9.89
N PHE A 90 -9.87 5.05 9.95
CA PHE A 90 -9.63 4.13 8.87
C PHE A 90 -10.69 4.25 7.78
N ILE A 91 -10.31 4.77 6.61
CA ILE A 91 -11.16 4.68 5.41
C ILE A 91 -10.93 3.32 4.80
N ASP A 92 -11.97 2.49 4.75
CA ASP A 92 -11.91 1.21 4.07
C ASP A 92 -11.67 1.44 2.56
N PRO A 93 -10.52 1.03 2.01
CA PRO A 93 -10.18 1.30 0.62
C PRO A 93 -10.78 0.26 -0.33
N GLU A 94 -11.43 -0.81 0.17
CA GLU A 94 -12.23 -1.71 -0.66
C GLU A 94 -13.53 -1.05 -1.12
N LEU A 95 -14.12 -0.17 -0.30
CA LEU A 95 -15.23 0.68 -0.74
C LEU A 95 -14.90 1.51 -1.99
N PHE A 96 -13.62 1.82 -2.22
CA PHE A 96 -13.15 2.57 -3.39
C PHE A 96 -13.02 1.72 -4.66
N LEU A 97 -13.01 0.40 -4.53
CA LEU A 97 -12.92 -0.56 -5.65
C LEU A 97 -14.28 -1.12 -6.05
N MET A 98 -15.29 -0.99 -5.17
CA MET A 98 -16.67 -1.43 -5.39
C MET A 98 -17.61 -0.34 -5.96
N LEU A 99 -17.09 0.85 -6.28
CA LEU A 99 -17.77 1.96 -6.97
C LEU A 99 -17.36 2.05 -8.44
#